data_AF-A0A6N7YG60-F1
#
_entry.id   AF-A0A6N7YG60-F1
#
_cell.length_a   1.000
_cell.length_b   1.000
_cell.length_c   1.000
_cell.angle_alpha   90.00
_cell.angle_beta   90.00
_cell.angle_gamma   90.00
#
_symmetry.space_group_name_H-M   'P 1'
#
loop_
_entity.id
_entity.type
_entity.pdbx_description
1 polymer ?
#
loop_
_entity_poly.entity_id
_entity_poly.type
_entity_poly.pdbx_seq_one_letter_code
_entity_poly.pdbx_strand_id
1 'polypeptide(L)'
;MAANAEGGKAKIVAYDDKSFPIVAARRKNMTDELARLCPDCEVENADFPTSDLQKAGAPTFTGMLASNPAGQLDFVAGPYDPASIPFAKAAQQQGRDDFKLTGYDASPDFVKLIADGSGVAAATTAAPFPYASWGAMDQVARIKAGKQPWESTELPVALVTKDNAAQVTDGFFAPADFDYEAMFKEQWGR
;
A
#
# COMPACT_ATOMS: atom_id res chain seq x y z
N MET A 1 -1.08 7.74 -10.83
CA MET A 1 -2.48 8.10 -10.51
C MET A 1 -2.61 9.58 -10.12
N ALA A 2 -1.83 10.12 -9.17
CA ALA A 2 -1.86 11.56 -8.86
C ALA A 2 -1.24 12.45 -9.95
N ALA A 3 -0.18 11.99 -10.63
CA ALA A 3 0.41 12.70 -11.79
C ALA A 3 -0.51 12.81 -13.03
N ASN A 4 -1.69 12.18 -12.99
CA ASN A 4 -2.72 12.26 -14.02
C ASN A 4 -3.98 13.00 -13.52
N ALA A 5 -3.88 13.75 -12.42
CA ALA A 5 -4.96 14.61 -11.98
C ALA A 5 -5.29 15.64 -13.06
N GLU A 6 -6.58 15.90 -13.29
CA GLU A 6 -7.02 16.83 -14.32
C GLU A 6 -6.41 18.21 -14.08
N GLY A 7 -5.64 18.72 -15.05
CA GLY A 7 -4.98 20.02 -14.94
C GLY A 7 -3.67 20.05 -14.14
N GLY A 8 -3.13 18.89 -13.73
CA GLY A 8 -1.81 18.80 -13.09
C GLY A 8 -1.77 19.27 -11.63
N LYS A 9 -2.92 19.29 -10.95
CA LYS A 9 -3.07 19.70 -9.54
C LYS A 9 -3.88 18.65 -8.80
N ALA A 10 -3.55 18.41 -7.53
CA ALA A 10 -4.34 17.54 -6.67
C ALA A 10 -4.16 17.90 -5.19
N LYS A 11 -5.22 17.77 -4.39
CA LYS A 11 -5.14 17.78 -2.93
C LYS A 11 -5.05 16.35 -2.39
N ILE A 12 -3.98 16.08 -1.66
CA ILE A 12 -3.60 14.73 -1.23
C ILE A 12 -3.43 14.73 0.29
N VAL A 13 -4.09 13.80 0.99
CA VAL A 13 -3.79 13.50 2.40
C VAL A 13 -2.93 12.24 2.47
N ALA A 14 -1.75 12.33 3.07
CA ALA A 14 -0.77 11.26 3.16
C ALA A 14 -0.56 10.82 4.62
N TYR A 15 -0.95 9.60 4.94
CA TYR A 15 -0.87 9.06 6.29
C TYR A 15 0.49 8.43 6.59
N ASP A 16 0.97 8.66 7.82
CA ASP A 16 2.06 7.92 8.44
C ASP A 16 1.56 7.09 9.63
N ASP A 17 2.18 5.95 9.88
CA ASP A 17 2.10 5.29 11.17
C ASP A 17 3.52 5.18 11.74
N LYS A 18 3.80 6.01 12.75
CA LYS A 18 5.12 6.14 13.37
C LYS A 18 5.60 4.86 14.06
N SER A 19 4.73 3.89 14.31
CA SER A 19 5.11 2.58 14.84
C SER A 19 5.87 1.74 13.81
N PHE A 20 5.79 2.08 12.52
CA PHE A 20 6.37 1.31 11.42
C PHE A 20 7.29 2.18 10.55
N PRO A 21 8.62 2.10 10.69
CA PRO A 21 9.56 2.93 9.93
C PRO A 21 9.41 2.87 8.41
N ILE A 22 8.94 1.73 7.88
CA ILE A 22 8.66 1.55 6.45
C ILE A 22 7.58 2.51 5.93
N VAL A 23 6.61 2.89 6.76
CA VAL A 23 5.52 3.80 6.36
C VAL A 23 6.06 5.22 6.18
N ALA A 24 6.93 5.68 7.08
CA ALA A 24 7.62 6.96 6.93
C ALA A 24 8.46 7.01 5.64
N ALA A 25 9.16 5.92 5.30
CA ALA A 25 9.92 5.81 4.06
C ALA A 25 9.01 5.86 2.82
N ARG A 26 7.89 5.12 2.82
CA ARG A 26 6.88 5.13 1.75
C ARG A 26 6.33 6.55 1.52
N ARG A 27 5.91 7.23 2.59
CA ARG A 27 5.35 8.59 2.53
C ARG A 27 6.38 9.61 2.03
N LYS A 28 7.62 9.52 2.52
CA LYS A 28 8.71 10.38 2.04
C LYS A 28 8.94 10.20 0.55
N ASN A 29 9.14 8.96 0.09
CA ASN A 29 9.42 8.67 -1.32
C ASN A 29 8.26 9.09 -2.23
N MET A 30 7.02 8.87 -1.79
CA MET A 30 5.83 9.35 -2.51
C MET A 30 5.82 10.89 -2.61
N THR A 31 6.09 11.59 -1.52
CA THR A 31 6.07 13.06 -1.49
C THR A 31 7.18 13.65 -2.35
N ASP A 32 8.38 13.09 -2.29
CA ASP A 32 9.51 13.50 -3.13
C ASP A 32 9.19 13.33 -4.63
N GLU A 33 8.59 12.21 -5.00
CA GLU A 33 8.23 11.94 -6.39
C GLU A 33 7.05 12.81 -6.86
N LEU A 34 6.10 13.11 -5.97
CA LEU A 34 5.03 14.08 -6.25
C LEU A 34 5.58 15.49 -6.46
N ALA A 35 6.54 15.95 -5.64
CA ALA A 35 7.16 17.25 -5.84
C ALA A 35 7.86 17.36 -7.21
N ARG A 36 8.36 16.25 -7.74
CA ARG A 36 8.99 16.17 -9.07
C ARG A 36 7.98 16.10 -10.22
N LEU A 37 6.93 15.28 -10.06
CA LEU A 37 5.97 14.97 -11.13
C LEU A 37 4.72 15.85 -11.14
N CYS A 38 4.38 16.45 -10.01
CA CYS A 38 3.21 17.29 -9.79
C CYS A 38 3.57 18.42 -8.81
N PRO A 39 4.36 19.41 -9.22
CA PRO A 39 4.81 20.50 -8.35
C PRO A 39 3.66 21.37 -7.80
N ASP A 40 2.50 21.34 -8.47
CA ASP A 40 1.28 22.04 -8.04
C ASP A 40 0.35 21.16 -7.19
N CYS A 41 0.74 19.92 -6.86
CA CYS A 41 0.00 19.08 -5.92
C CYS A 41 0.23 19.54 -4.48
N GLU A 42 -0.85 19.64 -3.72
CA GLU A 42 -0.81 19.94 -2.28
C GLU A 42 -0.84 18.62 -1.49
N VAL A 43 0.21 18.36 -0.72
CA VAL A 43 0.30 17.17 0.14
C VAL A 43 0.18 17.59 1.60
N GLU A 44 -0.92 17.20 2.23
CA GLU A 44 -1.13 17.28 3.67
C GLU A 44 -0.64 15.98 4.32
N ASN A 45 0.33 16.10 5.24
CA ASN A 45 0.80 14.96 6.01
C ASN A 45 -0.06 14.77 7.26
N ALA A 46 -0.56 13.55 7.46
CA ALA A 46 -1.38 13.19 8.61
C ALA A 46 -0.77 12.00 9.36
N ASP A 47 -0.97 11.96 10.68
CA ASP A 47 -0.57 10.83 11.51
C ASP A 47 -1.77 9.88 11.71
N PHE A 48 -1.53 8.58 11.55
CA PHE A 48 -2.44 7.50 11.89
C PHE A 48 -1.90 6.78 13.14
N PRO A 49 -2.60 6.83 14.28
CA PRO A 49 -2.23 6.03 15.45
C PRO A 49 -2.52 4.55 15.20
N THR A 50 -1.55 3.65 15.37
CA THR A 50 -1.77 2.20 15.21
C THR A 50 -2.95 1.68 16.06
N SER A 51 -3.18 2.29 17.23
CA SER A 51 -4.28 1.92 18.13
C SER A 51 -5.67 2.18 17.53
N ASP A 52 -5.78 3.03 16.52
CA ASP A 52 -7.04 3.28 15.82
C ASP A 52 -7.50 2.09 14.98
N LEU A 53 -6.63 1.14 14.63
CA LEU A 53 -7.02 -0.10 13.95
C LEU A 53 -8.09 -0.88 14.72
N GLN A 54 -8.11 -0.74 16.05
CA GLN A 54 -9.05 -1.45 16.93
C GLN A 54 -10.31 -0.63 17.25
N LYS A 55 -10.39 0.62 16.79
CA LYS A 55 -11.50 1.51 17.08
C LYS A 55 -12.57 1.42 16.00
N ALA A 56 -13.83 1.36 16.43
CA ALA A 56 -14.96 1.41 15.52
C ALA A 56 -15.00 2.75 14.76
N GLY A 57 -15.37 2.71 13.49
CA GLY A 57 -15.64 3.90 12.68
C GLY A 57 -14.40 4.70 12.22
N ALA A 58 -13.19 4.15 12.36
CA ALA A 58 -11.93 4.79 11.92
C ALA A 58 -11.83 6.27 12.32
N PRO A 59 -11.78 6.60 13.63
CA PRO A 59 -12.01 7.96 14.11
C PRO A 59 -11.04 8.99 13.53
N THR A 60 -9.75 8.67 13.38
CA THR A 60 -8.79 9.56 12.69
C THR A 60 -9.23 9.92 11.27
N PHE A 61 -9.71 8.94 10.51
CA PHE A 61 -10.14 9.15 9.13
C PHE A 61 -11.50 9.85 9.04
N THR A 62 -12.45 9.50 9.90
CA THR A 62 -13.73 10.20 10.01
C THR A 62 -13.54 11.68 10.35
N GLY A 63 -12.58 12.02 11.22
CA GLY A 63 -12.20 13.41 11.50
C GLY A 63 -11.59 14.12 10.28
N MET A 64 -10.76 13.41 9.50
CA MET A 64 -10.22 13.94 8.24
C MET A 64 -11.33 14.23 7.22
N LEU A 65 -12.29 13.32 7.04
CA LEU A 65 -13.45 13.52 6.17
C LEU A 65 -14.31 14.71 6.62
N ALA A 66 -14.51 14.89 7.93
CA ALA A 66 -15.25 16.03 8.46
C ALA A 66 -14.55 17.37 8.18
N SER A 67 -13.22 17.37 8.15
CA SER A 67 -12.39 18.56 7.85
C SER A 67 -12.22 18.80 6.36
N ASN A 68 -12.62 17.85 5.51
CA ASN A 68 -12.49 17.89 4.07
C ASN A 68 -13.82 17.52 3.39
N PRO A 69 -14.70 18.52 3.15
CA PRO A 69 -15.96 18.33 2.46
C PRO A 69 -15.82 17.62 1.09
N ALA A 70 -16.91 17.03 0.62
CA ALA A 70 -16.95 16.38 -0.68
C ALA A 70 -16.50 17.32 -1.81
N GLY A 71 -15.67 16.80 -2.72
CA GLY A 71 -15.08 17.53 -3.84
C GLY A 71 -13.86 18.38 -3.48
N GLN A 72 -13.39 18.37 -2.24
CA GLN A 72 -12.17 19.09 -1.84
C GLN A 72 -10.92 18.20 -1.75
N LEU A 73 -11.05 16.89 -1.97
CA LEU A 73 -9.93 15.95 -1.91
C LEU A 73 -9.90 15.15 -3.21
N ASP A 74 -8.70 14.91 -3.73
CA ASP A 74 -8.51 14.07 -4.91
C ASP A 74 -7.97 12.69 -4.52
N PHE A 75 -7.06 12.65 -3.54
CA PHE A 75 -6.40 11.41 -3.12
C PHE A 75 -6.19 11.32 -1.61
N VAL A 76 -6.29 10.10 -1.10
CA VAL A 76 -5.80 9.71 0.21
C VAL A 76 -4.77 8.59 0.02
N ALA A 77 -3.55 8.81 0.49
CA ALA A 77 -2.56 7.75 0.62
C ALA A 77 -2.65 7.14 2.02
N GLY A 78 -3.27 5.96 2.12
CA GLY A 78 -3.31 5.19 3.35
C GLY A 78 -1.93 4.60 3.71
N PRO A 79 -1.65 4.35 5.01
CA PRO A 79 -0.33 3.91 5.43
C PRO A 79 -0.05 2.45 5.03
N TYR A 80 -1.09 1.63 4.97
CA TYR A 80 -1.11 0.23 4.55
C TYR A 80 -2.58 -0.25 4.43
N ASP A 81 -2.80 -1.41 3.80
CA ASP A 81 -4.14 -1.92 3.51
C ASP A 81 -5.01 -2.15 4.77
N PRO A 82 -4.51 -2.76 5.88
CA PRO A 82 -5.29 -2.90 7.11
C PRO A 82 -5.88 -1.59 7.68
N ALA A 83 -5.23 -0.44 7.46
CA ALA A 83 -5.78 0.87 7.81
C ALA A 83 -6.69 1.42 6.70
N SER A 84 -6.36 1.16 5.43
CA SER A 84 -7.13 1.65 4.27
C SER A 84 -8.49 0.97 4.12
N ILE A 85 -8.65 -0.29 4.54
CA ILE A 85 -9.93 -1.01 4.53
C ILE A 85 -11.00 -0.29 5.38
N PRO A 86 -10.78 0.00 6.68
CA PRO A 86 -11.76 0.73 7.47
C PRO A 86 -11.94 2.19 7.00
N PHE A 87 -10.93 2.80 6.37
CA PHE A 87 -11.08 4.12 5.73
C PHE A 87 -12.07 4.06 4.57
N ALA A 88 -11.92 3.08 3.65
CA ALA A 88 -12.85 2.88 2.54
C ALA A 88 -14.29 2.66 3.02
N LYS A 89 -14.47 1.85 4.09
CA LYS A 89 -15.78 1.61 4.69
C LYS A 89 -16.38 2.87 5.32
N ALA A 90 -15.58 3.68 6.03
CA ALA A 90 -16.03 4.93 6.60
C ALA A 90 -16.41 5.96 5.53
N ALA A 91 -15.64 6.06 4.44
CA ALA A 91 -15.97 6.86 3.27
C ALA A 91 -17.31 6.43 2.66
N GLN A 92 -17.50 5.13 2.42
CA GLN A 92 -18.73 4.58 1.89
C GLN A 92 -19.95 4.88 2.80
N GLN A 93 -19.80 4.72 4.12
CA GLN A 93 -20.85 5.02 5.09
C GLN A 93 -21.26 6.50 5.09
N GLN A 94 -20.34 7.39 4.72
CA GLN A 94 -20.59 8.83 4.58
C GLN A 94 -20.97 9.23 3.15
N GLY A 95 -21.18 8.26 2.24
CA GLY A 95 -21.54 8.52 0.86
C GLY A 95 -20.44 9.20 0.04
N ARG A 96 -19.16 8.97 0.40
CA ARG A 96 -18.00 9.53 -0.29
C ARG A 96 -17.50 8.58 -1.38
N ASP A 97 -17.39 9.09 -2.60
CA ASP A 97 -16.82 8.43 -3.78
C ASP A 97 -15.98 9.41 -4.64
N ASP A 98 -15.72 10.59 -4.10
CA ASP A 98 -15.14 11.76 -4.79
C ASP A 98 -13.61 11.80 -4.79
N PHE A 99 -12.95 10.85 -4.14
CA PHE A 99 -11.49 10.75 -4.07
C PHE A 99 -11.01 9.30 -4.23
N LYS A 100 -9.71 9.14 -4.48
CA LYS A 100 -9.06 7.83 -4.61
C LYS A 100 -8.23 7.53 -3.37
N LEU A 101 -8.48 6.38 -2.76
CA LEU A 101 -7.75 5.84 -1.62
C LEU A 101 -6.75 4.78 -2.10
N THR A 102 -5.49 4.93 -1.70
CA THR A 102 -4.44 3.92 -1.95
C THR A 102 -4.00 3.22 -0.68
N GLY A 103 -3.44 2.04 -0.83
CA GLY A 103 -2.83 1.26 0.26
C GLY A 103 -1.49 0.64 -0.12
N TYR A 104 -1.03 -0.26 0.74
CA TYR A 104 0.18 -1.08 0.57
C TYR A 104 -0.11 -2.46 1.11
N ASP A 105 0.58 -3.46 0.56
CA ASP A 105 0.62 -4.88 0.92
C ASP A 105 -0.17 -5.78 -0.05
N ALA A 106 -1.19 -5.25 -0.73
CA ALA A 106 -2.13 -6.02 -1.56
C ALA A 106 -2.80 -7.16 -0.77
N SER A 107 -3.33 -6.82 0.40
CA SER A 107 -4.16 -7.74 1.17
C SER A 107 -5.40 -8.16 0.36
N PRO A 108 -5.83 -9.43 0.41
CA PRO A 108 -6.97 -9.91 -0.36
C PRO A 108 -8.25 -9.07 -0.17
N ASP A 109 -8.50 -8.60 1.04
CA ASP A 109 -9.68 -7.78 1.37
C ASP A 109 -9.65 -6.41 0.69
N PHE A 110 -8.50 -5.74 0.65
CA PHE A 110 -8.38 -4.43 0.00
C PHE A 110 -8.34 -4.57 -1.52
N VAL A 111 -7.69 -5.61 -2.05
CA VAL A 111 -7.73 -5.97 -3.47
C VAL A 111 -9.16 -6.22 -3.94
N LYS A 112 -9.98 -6.90 -3.12
CA LYS A 112 -11.41 -7.10 -3.41
C LYS A 112 -12.17 -5.78 -3.51
N LEU A 113 -11.89 -4.80 -2.63
CA LEU A 113 -12.49 -3.47 -2.71
C LEU A 113 -12.07 -2.74 -4.00
N ILE A 114 -10.80 -2.84 -4.39
CA ILE A 114 -10.29 -2.28 -5.65
C ILE A 114 -10.96 -2.94 -6.87
N ALA A 115 -11.12 -4.27 -6.85
CA ALA A 115 -11.72 -5.04 -7.93
C ALA A 115 -13.21 -4.71 -8.12
N ASP A 116 -13.96 -4.59 -7.01
CA ASP A 116 -15.34 -4.11 -7.02
C ASP A 116 -15.41 -2.72 -7.68
N GLY A 117 -14.46 -1.85 -7.29
CA GLY A 117 -14.29 -0.51 -7.84
C GLY A 117 -15.51 0.37 -7.64
N SER A 118 -16.32 0.06 -6.62
CA SER A 118 -17.28 0.99 -6.03
C SER A 118 -16.61 1.71 -4.86
N GLY A 119 -16.97 2.98 -4.66
CA GLY A 119 -16.36 3.83 -3.63
C GLY A 119 -14.92 4.24 -3.96
N VAL A 120 -14.13 4.46 -2.91
CA VAL A 120 -12.85 5.20 -3.02
C VAL A 120 -11.62 4.31 -3.22
N ALA A 121 -11.69 2.99 -2.99
CA ALA A 121 -10.51 2.12 -3.08
C ALA A 121 -9.99 2.02 -4.52
N ALA A 122 -8.78 2.52 -4.77
CA ALA A 122 -8.28 2.72 -6.13
C ALA A 122 -7.04 1.88 -6.50
N ALA A 123 -6.09 1.74 -5.57
CA ALA A 123 -4.85 1.02 -5.83
C ALA A 123 -4.15 0.57 -4.54
N THR A 124 -3.30 -0.45 -4.64
CA THR A 124 -2.38 -0.84 -3.56
C THR A 124 -1.05 -1.30 -4.13
N THR A 125 0.04 -1.02 -3.42
CA THR A 125 1.36 -1.55 -3.80
C THR A 125 1.57 -2.90 -3.14
N ALA A 126 1.59 -3.95 -3.94
CA ALA A 126 1.82 -5.31 -3.52
C ALA A 126 3.25 -5.54 -3.02
N ALA A 127 3.37 -6.08 -1.81
CA ALA A 127 4.63 -6.50 -1.23
C ALA A 127 4.82 -8.02 -1.40
N PRO A 128 6.02 -8.51 -1.75
CA PRO A 128 6.25 -9.91 -2.06
C PRO A 128 6.52 -10.73 -0.79
N PHE A 129 5.60 -10.71 0.19
CA PHE A 129 5.83 -11.36 1.49
C PHE A 129 6.21 -12.84 1.40
N PRO A 130 5.61 -13.67 0.53
CA PRO A 130 6.02 -15.06 0.37
C PRO A 130 7.50 -15.16 -0.06
N TYR A 131 7.90 -14.47 -1.13
CA TYR A 131 9.28 -14.43 -1.59
C TYR A 131 10.25 -13.92 -0.50
N ALA A 132 9.89 -12.81 0.16
CA ALA A 132 10.69 -12.22 1.24
C ALA A 132 10.90 -13.21 2.40
N SER A 133 9.88 -14.01 2.73
CA SER A 133 9.96 -15.00 3.80
C SER A 133 10.90 -16.15 3.45
N TRP A 134 10.84 -16.63 2.21
CA TRP A 134 11.79 -17.65 1.70
C TRP A 134 13.22 -17.11 1.67
N GLY A 135 13.40 -15.88 1.19
CA GLY A 135 14.69 -15.21 1.18
C GLY A 135 15.26 -15.01 2.58
N ALA A 136 14.45 -14.62 3.56
CA ALA A 136 14.88 -14.50 4.95
C ALA A 136 15.38 -15.84 5.53
N MET A 137 14.68 -16.94 5.23
CA MET A 137 15.09 -18.28 5.65
C MET A 137 16.41 -18.72 4.98
N ASP A 138 16.58 -18.41 3.69
CA ASP A 138 17.84 -18.65 2.97
C ASP A 138 19.02 -17.90 3.61
N GLN A 139 18.84 -16.62 3.96
CA GLN A 139 19.86 -15.81 4.64
C GLN A 139 20.28 -16.43 5.98
N VAL A 140 19.30 -16.89 6.78
CA VAL A 140 19.57 -17.60 8.05
C VAL A 140 20.35 -18.90 7.79
N ALA A 141 19.98 -19.67 6.77
CA ALA A 141 20.66 -20.90 6.41
C ALA A 141 22.12 -20.65 5.97
N ARG A 142 22.37 -19.59 5.18
CA ARG A 142 23.71 -19.17 4.77
C ARG A 142 24.58 -18.83 5.95
N ILE A 143 24.08 -18.02 6.88
CA ILE A 143 24.80 -17.65 8.11
C ILE A 143 25.17 -18.90 8.91
N LYS A 144 24.22 -19.83 9.10
CA LYS A 144 24.48 -21.10 9.81
C LYS A 144 25.49 -21.99 9.09
N ALA A 145 25.56 -21.93 7.77
CA ALA A 145 26.54 -22.66 6.97
C ALA A 145 27.89 -21.92 6.81
N GLY A 146 28.10 -20.80 7.50
CA GLY A 146 29.32 -19.99 7.39
C GLY A 146 29.48 -19.27 6.04
N LYS A 147 28.38 -19.09 5.29
CA LYS A 147 28.33 -18.37 4.02
C LYS A 147 27.90 -16.92 4.24
N GLN A 148 28.30 -16.04 3.32
CA GLN A 148 27.86 -14.65 3.32
C GLN A 148 26.37 -14.55 2.91
N PRO A 149 25.59 -13.69 3.61
CA PRO A 149 24.28 -13.25 3.13
C PRO A 149 24.37 -12.55 1.78
N TRP A 150 23.29 -12.58 1.00
CA TRP A 150 23.15 -11.79 -0.22
C TRP A 150 22.46 -10.44 0.06
N GLU A 151 22.51 -9.53 -0.91
CA GLU A 151 21.84 -8.23 -0.81
C GLU A 151 20.34 -8.41 -1.03
N SER A 152 19.54 -8.16 0.00
CA SER A 152 18.09 -8.38 -0.02
C SER A 152 17.31 -7.10 0.20
N THR A 153 17.84 -5.95 -0.25
CA THR A 153 17.16 -4.65 -0.03
C THR A 153 16.24 -4.27 -1.18
N GLU A 154 16.40 -4.90 -2.35
CA GLU A 154 15.52 -4.74 -3.50
C GLU A 154 14.71 -6.01 -3.72
N LEU A 155 13.40 -5.93 -3.45
CA LEU A 155 12.46 -7.03 -3.66
C LEU A 155 11.38 -6.61 -4.68
N PRO A 156 10.87 -7.53 -5.50
CA PRO A 156 9.89 -7.19 -6.53
C PRO A 156 8.58 -6.74 -5.91
N VAL A 157 8.14 -5.52 -6.24
CA VAL A 157 6.81 -5.00 -5.89
C VAL A 157 5.97 -4.86 -7.15
N ALA A 158 4.65 -4.86 -7.01
CA ALA A 158 3.73 -4.61 -8.12
C ALA A 158 2.66 -3.59 -7.73
N LEU A 159 2.21 -2.79 -8.68
CA LEU A 159 1.05 -1.94 -8.49
C LEU A 159 -0.22 -2.73 -8.83
N VAL A 160 -1.14 -2.81 -7.87
CA VAL A 160 -2.48 -3.39 -8.07
C VAL A 160 -3.48 -2.26 -8.22
N THR A 161 -4.26 -2.31 -9.28
CA THR A 161 -5.34 -1.40 -9.64
C THR A 161 -6.54 -2.22 -10.12
N LYS A 162 -7.66 -1.57 -10.45
CA LYS A 162 -8.83 -2.27 -10.99
C LYS A 162 -8.50 -3.12 -12.24
N ASP A 163 -7.53 -2.69 -13.06
CA ASP A 163 -7.16 -3.35 -14.31
C ASP A 163 -6.54 -4.74 -14.11
N ASN A 164 -5.84 -4.95 -12.99
CA ASN A 164 -5.14 -6.20 -12.70
C ASN A 164 -5.54 -6.83 -11.35
N ALA A 165 -6.46 -6.24 -10.59
CA ALA A 165 -6.90 -6.78 -9.29
C ALA A 165 -7.47 -8.20 -9.41
N ALA A 166 -8.14 -8.53 -10.53
CA ALA A 166 -8.64 -9.88 -10.78
C ALA A 166 -7.54 -10.93 -11.01
N GLN A 167 -6.29 -10.50 -11.27
CA GLN A 167 -5.13 -11.38 -11.45
C GLN A 167 -4.43 -11.68 -10.12
N VAL A 168 -4.76 -10.92 -9.06
CA VAL A 168 -4.28 -11.19 -7.70
C VAL A 168 -5.20 -12.24 -7.10
N THR A 169 -5.02 -13.48 -7.55
CA THR A 169 -5.75 -14.65 -7.06
C THR A 169 -4.91 -15.37 -6.03
N ASP A 170 -5.49 -15.63 -4.86
CA ASP A 170 -4.93 -16.44 -3.76
C ASP A 170 -3.74 -15.84 -3.00
N GLY A 171 -4.05 -15.21 -1.85
CA GLY A 171 -3.06 -14.82 -0.85
C GLY A 171 -2.36 -13.48 -1.13
N PHE A 172 -1.16 -13.31 -0.55
CA PHE A 172 -0.32 -12.15 -0.81
C PHE A 172 0.44 -12.32 -2.12
N PHE A 173 0.79 -11.20 -2.75
CA PHE A 173 1.47 -11.15 -4.03
C PHE A 173 2.70 -12.06 -4.12
N ALA A 174 2.71 -12.86 -5.18
CA ALA A 174 3.84 -13.61 -5.68
C ALA A 174 4.03 -13.25 -7.16
N PRO A 175 5.26 -13.03 -7.65
CA PRO A 175 5.48 -12.76 -9.07
C PRO A 175 5.06 -13.98 -9.92
N ALA A 176 4.14 -13.79 -10.88
CA ALA A 176 3.54 -14.88 -11.65
C ALA A 176 4.54 -15.64 -12.53
N ASP A 177 5.53 -14.93 -13.09
CA ASP A 177 6.52 -15.49 -14.01
C ASP A 177 7.81 -15.96 -13.31
N PHE A 178 7.78 -16.11 -11.98
CA PHE A 178 8.95 -16.49 -11.21
C PHE A 178 8.60 -17.47 -10.07
N ASP A 179 8.89 -18.74 -10.32
CA ASP A 179 8.80 -19.79 -9.31
C ASP A 179 9.98 -19.71 -8.33
N TYR A 180 9.86 -18.79 -7.37
CA TYR A 180 10.88 -18.60 -6.34
C TYR A 180 11.01 -19.81 -5.42
N GLU A 181 9.95 -20.60 -5.22
CA GLU A 181 10.03 -21.78 -4.36
C GLU A 181 10.92 -22.84 -4.98
N ALA A 182 10.75 -23.13 -6.27
CA ALA A 182 11.62 -24.07 -7.00
C ALA A 182 13.07 -23.60 -6.97
N MET A 183 13.31 -22.30 -7.20
CA MET A 183 14.65 -21.71 -7.16
C MET A 183 15.33 -21.86 -5.78
N PHE A 184 14.62 -21.61 -4.68
CA PHE A 184 15.17 -21.83 -3.35
C PHE A 184 15.32 -23.31 -3.00
N LYS A 185 14.37 -24.18 -3.38
CA LYS A 185 14.46 -25.63 -3.17
C LYS A 185 15.71 -26.20 -3.87
N GLU A 186 15.94 -25.81 -5.13
CA GLU A 186 17.15 -26.16 -5.88
C GLU A 186 18.43 -25.70 -5.15
N GLN A 187 18.48 -24.44 -4.70
CA GLN A 187 19.62 -23.92 -3.92
C GLN A 187 19.86 -24.68 -2.62
N TRP A 188 18.81 -25.18 -1.99
CA TRP A 188 18.88 -25.95 -0.75
C TRP A 188 19.09 -27.46 -0.98
N GLY A 189 19.17 -27.91 -2.23
CA GLY A 189 19.32 -29.31 -2.60
C GLY A 189 18.10 -30.17 -2.31
N ARG A 190 16.89 -29.62 -2.50
CA ARG A 190 15.60 -30.28 -2.31
C ARG A 190 14.75 -30.28 -3.57
#